data_AF-A0A945KWE0-F1
#
_entry.id   AF-A0A945KWE0-F1
#
_cell.length_a   1.000
_cell.length_b   1.000
_cell.length_c   1.000
_cell.angle_alpha   90.00
_cell.angle_beta   90.00
_cell.angle_gamma   90.00
#
_symmetry.space_group_name_H-M   'P 1'
#
loop_
_entity.id
_entity.type
_entity.pdbx_description
1 polymer ?
#
loop_
_entity_poly.entity_id
_entity_poly.type
_entity_poly.pdbx_seq_one_letter_code
_entity_poly.pdbx_strand_id
1 'polypeptide(L)'
;MKKIIPLLWVFIAQSALAAWPHQNISQAVFATSVVDRQPVEIITEAQDSLGKIYFFTNVRQLSGDRITHRWIYQNKTKAEISFDIKGDRWRVWSSKNIWHTWTGKWTVEVVDQLGKVLLVKTINFGKSTAQESARNKDE
;
A
#
# COMPACT_ATOMS: atom_id res chain seq x y z
N MET A 1 58.68 -26.87 8.34
CA MET A 1 58.40 -25.69 7.49
C MET A 1 56.93 -25.33 7.63
N LYS A 2 56.62 -24.13 8.12
CA LYS A 2 55.27 -23.58 8.33
C LYS A 2 54.72 -23.06 7.01
N LYS A 3 53.47 -23.41 6.62
CA LYS A 3 52.56 -22.50 5.91
C LYS A 3 51.11 -22.79 6.32
N ILE A 4 50.50 -21.77 6.91
CA ILE A 4 49.12 -21.65 7.39
C ILE A 4 48.28 -21.26 6.18
N ILE A 5 47.12 -21.90 5.97
CA ILE A 5 46.10 -21.41 5.04
C ILE A 5 44.94 -20.89 5.90
N PRO A 6 44.63 -19.58 5.90
CA PRO A 6 43.55 -19.05 6.71
C PRO A 6 42.22 -19.47 6.08
N LEU A 7 41.37 -20.11 6.88
CA LEU A 7 39.97 -20.37 6.56
C LEU A 7 39.26 -19.01 6.47
N LEU A 8 39.19 -18.47 5.26
CA LEU A 8 38.58 -17.18 4.96
C LEU A 8 37.06 -17.32 5.15
N TRP A 9 36.57 -16.91 6.31
CA TRP A 9 35.15 -16.85 6.61
C TRP A 9 34.57 -15.62 5.90
N VAL A 10 34.17 -15.80 4.64
CA VAL A 10 33.48 -14.76 3.88
C VAL A 10 32.08 -14.61 4.46
N PHE A 11 31.93 -13.65 5.38
CA PHE A 11 30.63 -13.15 5.80
C PHE A 11 30.06 -12.32 4.63
N ILE A 12 29.36 -12.97 3.71
CA ILE A 12 28.63 -12.26 2.66
C ILE A 12 27.51 -11.50 3.36
N ALA A 13 27.72 -10.20 3.58
CA ALA A 13 26.65 -9.29 3.95
C ALA A 13 25.68 -9.21 2.77
N GLN A 14 24.64 -10.04 2.79
CA GLN A 14 23.52 -9.90 1.87
C GLN A 14 22.84 -8.57 2.17
N SER A 15 23.27 -7.54 1.45
CA SER A 15 22.54 -6.29 1.40
C SER A 15 21.24 -6.61 0.69
N ALA A 16 20.14 -6.73 1.42
CA ALA A 16 18.82 -6.76 0.81
C ALA A 16 18.60 -5.38 0.16
N LEU A 17 18.98 -5.24 -1.11
CA LEU A 17 18.49 -4.15 -1.92
C LEU A 17 16.97 -4.34 -1.96
N ALA A 18 16.25 -3.49 -1.25
CA ALA A 18 14.79 -3.51 -1.26
C ALA A 18 14.34 -3.26 -2.71
N ALA A 19 14.04 -4.34 -3.41
CA ALA A 19 13.56 -4.28 -4.78
C ALA A 19 12.23 -3.56 -4.80
N TRP A 20 12.01 -2.77 -5.85
CA TRP A 20 10.72 -2.16 -6.06
C TRP A 20 9.63 -3.23 -6.16
N PRO A 21 8.41 -2.97 -5.64
CA PRO A 21 7.32 -3.94 -5.70
C PRO A 21 6.89 -4.26 -7.14
N HIS A 22 7.22 -3.41 -8.11
CA HIS A 22 7.02 -3.61 -9.54
C HIS A 22 8.00 -2.73 -10.33
N GLN A 23 8.33 -3.10 -11.57
CA GLN A 23 9.27 -2.34 -12.43
C GLN A 23 8.88 -0.86 -12.59
N ASN A 24 7.58 -0.56 -12.65
CA ASN A 24 7.05 0.81 -12.78
C ASN A 24 6.56 1.43 -11.47
N ILE A 25 6.70 0.76 -10.33
CA ILE A 25 6.18 1.26 -9.05
C ILE A 25 7.26 1.08 -8.00
N SER A 26 7.85 2.20 -7.59
CA SER A 26 8.91 2.20 -6.57
C SER A 26 8.39 2.11 -5.13
N GLN A 27 7.14 2.49 -4.90
CA GLN A 27 6.48 2.39 -3.60
C GLN A 27 4.98 2.37 -3.79
N ALA A 28 4.28 1.52 -3.03
CA ALA A 28 2.82 1.56 -2.91
C ALA A 28 2.42 1.13 -1.51
N VAL A 29 1.80 2.03 -0.75
CA VAL A 29 1.55 1.87 0.69
C VAL A 29 0.24 2.51 1.10
N PHE A 30 -0.36 1.97 2.15
CA PHE A 30 -1.43 2.64 2.87
C PHE A 30 -0.84 3.58 3.91
N ALA A 31 -1.53 4.69 4.16
CA ALA A 31 -1.10 5.73 5.07
C ALA A 31 -2.31 6.40 5.74
N THR A 32 -2.11 6.95 6.95
CA THR A 32 -3.17 7.72 7.63
C THR A 32 -3.38 9.08 6.99
N SER A 33 -2.33 9.66 6.38
CA SER A 33 -2.43 10.89 5.60
C SER A 33 -1.33 11.01 4.54
N VAL A 34 -1.42 12.04 3.70
CA VAL A 34 -0.38 12.42 2.74
C VAL A 34 -0.09 13.91 2.91
N VAL A 35 1.15 14.25 3.25
CA VAL A 35 1.62 15.63 3.47
C VAL A 35 2.85 15.86 2.60
N ASP A 36 2.94 17.02 1.94
CA ASP A 36 4.04 17.34 1.02
C ASP A 36 4.31 16.26 -0.03
N ARG A 37 3.21 15.62 -0.47
CA ARG A 37 3.22 14.50 -1.43
C ARG A 37 4.01 13.29 -0.93
N GLN A 38 4.05 13.07 0.38
CA GLN A 38 4.64 11.90 1.04
C GLN A 38 3.61 11.23 1.94
N PRO A 39 3.57 9.89 2.00
CA PRO A 39 2.72 9.19 2.95
C PRO A 39 3.22 9.45 4.37
N VAL A 40 2.29 9.75 5.28
CA VAL A 40 2.54 9.89 6.71
C VAL A 40 1.92 8.70 7.42
N GLU A 41 2.70 8.08 8.32
CA GLU A 41 2.31 6.91 9.11
C GLU A 41 1.82 5.75 8.21
N ILE A 42 2.79 5.01 7.69
CA ILE A 42 2.53 3.85 6.84
C ILE A 42 1.94 2.74 7.70
N ILE A 43 0.78 2.23 7.27
CA ILE A 43 0.01 1.24 8.02
C ILE A 43 -0.29 0.02 7.15
N THR A 44 -0.45 -1.13 7.81
CA THR A 44 -0.90 -2.41 7.19
C THR A 44 -2.21 -2.90 7.78
N GLU A 45 -2.67 -2.25 8.83
CA GLU A 45 -3.92 -2.49 9.56
C GLU A 45 -4.44 -1.18 10.13
N ALA A 46 -5.73 -1.10 10.38
CA ALA A 46 -6.36 0.05 11.00
C ALA A 46 -7.60 -0.36 11.78
N GLN A 47 -8.05 0.50 12.69
CA GLN A 47 -9.38 0.38 13.28
C GLN A 47 -10.38 1.18 12.43
N ASP A 48 -11.65 0.78 12.47
CA ASP A 48 -12.75 1.49 11.82
C ASP A 48 -12.97 2.93 12.33
N SER A 49 -12.42 3.29 13.49
CA SER A 49 -12.37 4.65 14.02
C SER A 49 -11.48 5.59 13.21
N LEU A 50 -10.56 5.07 12.38
CA LEU A 50 -9.66 5.88 11.55
C LEU A 50 -10.45 6.74 10.54
N GLY A 51 -11.61 6.25 10.09
CA GLY A 51 -12.56 6.98 9.23
C GLY A 51 -12.11 7.17 7.77
N LYS A 52 -10.86 7.57 7.51
CA LYS A 52 -10.29 7.78 6.18
C LYS A 52 -8.90 7.19 6.06
N ILE A 53 -8.65 6.51 4.94
CA ILE A 53 -7.35 5.97 4.60
C ILE A 53 -6.87 6.47 3.24
N TYR A 54 -5.56 6.61 3.09
CA TYR A 54 -4.91 6.98 1.85
C TYR A 54 -4.14 5.78 1.29
N PHE A 55 -4.15 5.65 -0.03
CA PHE A 55 -3.27 4.74 -0.75
C PHE A 55 -2.37 5.56 -1.66
N PHE A 56 -1.07 5.55 -1.34
CA PHE A 56 -0.04 6.31 -2.02
C PHE A 56 0.75 5.41 -2.95
N THR A 57 1.04 5.90 -4.17
CA THR A 57 1.84 5.20 -5.17
C THR A 57 2.89 6.15 -5.75
N ASN A 58 4.15 5.71 -5.77
CA ASN A 58 5.28 6.40 -6.41
C ASN A 58 5.66 5.67 -7.72
N VAL A 59 5.13 6.18 -8.81
CA VAL A 59 5.20 5.64 -10.18
C VAL A 59 6.52 5.98 -10.86
N ARG A 60 6.98 5.08 -11.72
CA ARG A 60 8.24 5.14 -12.48
C ARG A 60 8.02 4.76 -13.94
N GLN A 61 8.57 5.55 -14.86
CA GLN A 61 8.65 5.24 -16.29
C GLN A 61 7.29 4.89 -16.93
N LEU A 62 6.25 5.66 -16.58
CA LEU A 62 4.91 5.58 -17.18
C LEU A 62 4.44 6.96 -17.65
N SER A 63 5.37 7.83 -18.04
CA SER A 63 5.02 9.17 -18.52
C SER A 63 4.15 9.07 -19.79
N GLY A 64 3.02 9.78 -19.81
CA GLY A 64 2.03 9.72 -20.87
C GLY A 64 0.94 8.65 -20.68
N ASP A 65 1.14 7.69 -19.77
CA ASP A 65 0.15 6.67 -19.46
C ASP A 65 -0.81 7.12 -18.34
N ARG A 66 -1.86 6.32 -18.16
CA ARG A 66 -2.81 6.42 -17.05
C ARG A 66 -2.70 5.20 -16.15
N ILE A 67 -2.73 5.43 -14.83
CA ILE A 67 -2.93 4.36 -13.84
C ILE A 67 -4.22 4.60 -13.05
N THR A 68 -4.80 3.51 -12.54
CA THR A 68 -6.02 3.54 -11.74
C THR A 68 -5.79 2.84 -10.41
N HIS A 69 -6.15 3.50 -9.31
CA HIS A 69 -6.35 2.83 -8.03
C HIS A 69 -7.77 2.27 -7.98
N ARG A 70 -7.90 0.94 -8.01
CA ARG A 70 -9.16 0.22 -7.90
C ARG A 70 -9.35 -0.32 -6.49
N TRP A 71 -10.27 0.27 -5.73
CA TRP A 71 -10.60 -0.10 -4.36
C TRP A 71 -11.65 -1.20 -4.34
N ILE A 72 -11.35 -2.31 -3.68
CA ILE A 72 -12.16 -3.52 -3.65
C ILE A 72 -12.44 -3.91 -2.20
N TYR A 73 -13.71 -4.19 -1.92
CA TYR A 73 -14.17 -4.72 -0.64
C TYR A 73 -15.21 -5.81 -0.89
N GLN A 74 -15.06 -6.96 -0.22
CA GLN A 74 -15.92 -8.13 -0.41
C GLN A 74 -16.07 -8.53 -1.89
N ASN A 75 -14.94 -8.59 -2.61
CA ASN A 75 -14.87 -8.93 -4.04
C ASN A 75 -15.67 -8.00 -4.97
N LYS A 76 -16.09 -6.82 -4.48
CA LYS A 76 -16.80 -5.81 -5.26
C LYS A 76 -15.96 -4.55 -5.35
N THR A 77 -15.80 -4.02 -6.55
CA THR A 77 -15.21 -2.69 -6.78
C THR A 77 -16.08 -1.63 -6.12
N LYS A 78 -15.48 -0.85 -5.22
CA LYS A 78 -16.15 0.24 -4.47
C LYS A 78 -15.74 1.62 -4.94
N ALA A 79 -14.62 1.76 -5.65
CA ALA A 79 -14.20 2.98 -6.30
C ALA A 79 -13.06 2.70 -7.28
N GLU A 80 -12.98 3.51 -8.33
CA GLU A 80 -11.83 3.57 -9.24
C GLU A 80 -11.40 5.04 -9.38
N ILE A 81 -10.12 5.32 -9.11
CA ILE A 81 -9.57 6.67 -9.19
C ILE A 81 -8.40 6.63 -10.16
N SER A 82 -8.53 7.39 -11.25
CA SER A 82 -7.54 7.43 -12.33
C SER A 82 -6.60 8.62 -12.20
N PHE A 83 -5.36 8.44 -12.64
CA PHE A 83 -4.34 9.48 -12.66
C PHE A 83 -3.58 9.46 -13.98
N ASP A 84 -3.53 10.61 -14.64
CA ASP A 84 -2.67 10.82 -15.81
C ASP A 84 -1.25 11.11 -15.33
N ILE A 85 -0.29 10.30 -15.78
CA ILE A 85 1.10 10.38 -15.36
C ILE A 85 1.86 11.29 -16.32
N LYS A 86 2.37 12.41 -15.79
CA LYS A 86 2.97 13.48 -16.63
C LYS A 86 4.50 13.56 -16.51
N GLY A 87 5.15 12.52 -16.01
CA GLY A 87 6.61 12.46 -15.91
C GLY A 87 7.13 11.11 -15.45
N ASP A 88 8.43 10.90 -15.64
CA ASP A 88 9.11 9.61 -15.38
C ASP A 88 9.12 9.19 -13.91
N ARG A 89 8.96 10.16 -13.00
CA ARG A 89 8.65 9.93 -11.59
C ARG A 89 7.40 10.71 -11.25
N TRP A 90 6.36 10.02 -10.82
CA TRP A 90 5.11 10.66 -10.48
C TRP A 90 4.50 10.07 -9.21
N ARG A 91 4.09 10.94 -8.30
CA ARG A 91 3.49 10.55 -7.03
C ARG A 91 2.00 10.84 -7.08
N VAL A 92 1.20 9.82 -6.83
CA VAL A 92 -0.26 9.89 -6.80
C VAL A 92 -0.79 9.29 -5.50
N TRP A 93 -1.99 9.70 -5.11
CA TRP A 93 -2.70 9.09 -4.01
C TRP A 93 -4.19 9.21 -4.21
N SER A 94 -4.92 8.19 -3.77
CA SER A 94 -6.38 8.24 -3.61
C SER A 94 -6.72 7.99 -2.16
N SER A 95 -7.88 8.41 -1.71
CA SER A 95 -8.38 8.08 -0.38
C SER A 95 -9.74 7.41 -0.42
N LYS A 96 -10.07 6.71 0.66
CA LYS A 96 -11.39 6.10 0.86
C LYS A 96 -11.82 6.34 2.30
N ASN A 97 -13.06 6.81 2.46
CA ASN A 97 -13.72 6.78 3.76
C ASN A 97 -14.20 5.36 4.04
N ILE A 98 -13.81 4.82 5.20
CA ILE A 98 -14.16 3.48 5.65
C ILE A 98 -15.19 3.62 6.75
N TRP A 99 -16.42 3.19 6.46
CA TRP A 99 -17.52 3.18 7.41
C TRP A 99 -17.35 2.01 8.38
N HIS A 100 -17.90 2.14 9.59
CA HIS A 100 -17.87 1.08 10.63
C HIS A 100 -18.46 -0.27 10.16
N THR A 101 -19.39 -0.23 9.19
CA THR A 101 -19.98 -1.44 8.60
C THR A 101 -19.11 -2.10 7.53
N TRP A 102 -17.99 -1.46 7.13
CA TRP A 102 -17.05 -1.95 6.13
C TRP A 102 -15.71 -2.40 6.74
N THR A 103 -15.76 -2.96 7.93
CA THR A 103 -14.63 -3.63 8.58
C THR A 103 -14.20 -4.87 7.79
N GLY A 104 -12.94 -5.26 7.94
CA GLY A 104 -12.34 -6.44 7.28
C GLY A 104 -11.33 -6.08 6.21
N LYS A 105 -11.04 -7.03 5.32
CA LYS A 105 -10.00 -6.90 4.30
C LYS A 105 -10.44 -6.00 3.16
N TRP A 106 -9.66 -4.96 2.92
CA TRP A 106 -9.71 -4.13 1.74
C TRP A 106 -8.52 -4.44 0.83
N THR A 107 -8.76 -4.31 -0.47
CA THR A 107 -7.72 -4.47 -1.51
C THR A 107 -7.70 -3.23 -2.38
N VAL A 108 -6.50 -2.76 -2.72
CA VAL A 108 -6.29 -1.79 -3.78
C VAL A 108 -5.43 -2.43 -4.85
N GLU A 109 -5.95 -2.42 -6.06
CA GLU A 109 -5.20 -2.79 -7.26
C GLU A 109 -4.73 -1.52 -7.96
N VAL A 110 -3.46 -1.50 -8.36
CA VAL A 110 -2.94 -0.51 -9.30
C VAL A 110 -3.03 -1.11 -10.69
N VAL A 111 -3.84 -0.49 -11.53
CA VAL A 111 -4.22 -1.00 -12.85
C VAL A 111 -3.71 -0.03 -13.91
N ASP A 112 -3.15 -0.53 -15.01
CA ASP A 112 -2.78 0.30 -16.15
C ASP A 112 -3.99 0.63 -17.04
N GLN A 113 -3.75 1.44 -18.08
CA GLN A 113 -4.78 1.86 -19.03
C GLN A 113 -5.43 0.73 -19.85
N LEU A 114 -4.75 -0.43 -19.95
CA LEU A 114 -5.26 -1.63 -20.64
C LEU A 114 -6.04 -2.55 -19.70
N GLY A 115 -6.17 -2.18 -18.42
CA GLY A 115 -6.86 -2.99 -17.42
C GLY A 115 -5.97 -4.06 -16.78
N LYS A 116 -4.66 -4.10 -17.09
CA LYS A 116 -3.73 -5.05 -16.47
C LYS A 116 -3.38 -4.59 -15.07
N VAL A 117 -3.42 -5.51 -14.13
CA VAL A 117 -3.01 -5.28 -12.74
C VAL A 117 -1.48 -5.25 -12.68
N LEU A 118 -0.92 -4.11 -12.28
CA LEU A 118 0.51 -3.92 -12.05
C LEU A 118 0.91 -4.32 -10.65
N LEU A 119 0.04 -4.08 -9.66
CA LEU A 119 0.31 -4.34 -8.25
C LEU A 119 -1.00 -4.52 -7.47
N VAL A 120 -0.97 -5.35 -6.44
CA VAL A 120 -2.06 -5.52 -5.47
C VAL A 120 -1.54 -5.25 -4.05
N LYS A 121 -2.30 -4.47 -3.27
CA LYS A 121 -2.03 -4.23 -1.85
C LYS A 121 -3.29 -4.40 -1.03
N THR A 122 -3.13 -4.88 0.20
CA THR A 122 -4.24 -5.18 1.11
C THR A 122 -4.04 -4.54 2.46
N ILE A 123 -5.13 -4.22 3.12
CA ILE A 123 -5.17 -3.71 4.50
C ILE A 123 -6.39 -4.28 5.21
N ASN A 124 -6.25 -4.60 6.49
CA ASN A 124 -7.33 -5.12 7.32
C ASN A 124 -7.84 -4.04 8.27
N PHE A 125 -9.16 -3.89 8.35
CA PHE A 125 -9.83 -3.00 9.30
C PHE A 125 -10.50 -3.79 10.43
N GLY A 126 -10.01 -3.63 11.66
CA GLY A 126 -10.66 -4.16 12.86
C GLY A 126 -11.76 -3.25 13.38
N LYS A 127 -12.67 -3.78 14.21
CA LYS A 127 -13.61 -2.96 14.99
C LYS A 127 -12.86 -2.26 16.12
N SER A 128 -13.20 -1.00 16.39
CA SER A 128 -12.65 -0.29 17.54
C SER A 128 -13.25 -0.80 18.86
N THR A 129 -12.42 -0.95 19.88
CA THR A 129 -12.79 -1.45 21.22
C THR A 129 -13.88 -0.63 21.91
N ALA A 130 -13.99 0.67 21.58
CA ALA A 130 -15.05 1.54 22.08
C ALA A 130 -16.45 1.15 21.53
N GLN A 131 -16.52 0.56 20.33
CA GLN A 131 -17.78 0.09 19.75
C GLN A 131 -18.19 -1.29 20.26
N GLU A 132 -17.22 -2.16 20.54
CA GLU A 132 -17.46 -3.48 21.15
C GLU A 132 -18.10 -3.33 22.55
N SER A 133 -17.60 -2.37 23.34
CA SER A 133 -18.12 -2.10 24.69
C SER A 133 -19.47 -1.39 24.73
N ALA A 134 -19.85 -0.68 23.67
CA ALA A 134 -21.19 -0.10 23.53
C ALA A 134 -22.23 -1.16 23.13
N ARG A 135 -21.88 -2.12 22.25
CA ARG A 135 -22.78 -3.18 21.80
C ARG A 135 -23.17 -4.15 22.93
N ASN A 136 -22.23 -4.49 23.80
CA ASN A 136 -22.44 -5.48 24.87
C ASN A 136 -23.21 -4.94 26.09
N LYS A 137 -23.64 -3.68 26.08
CA LYS A 137 -24.43 -3.06 27.17
C LYS A 137 -25.93 -3.03 26.88
N ASP A 138 -26.34 -3.34 25.66
CA ASP A 138 -27.73 -3.31 25.19
C ASP A 138 -28.35 -4.73 25.03
N GLU A 139 -27.63 -5.78 25.45
CA GLU A 139 -28.09 -7.17 25.64
C GLU A 139 -28.24 -7.50 27.12
#